data_AF-A0A8C3V3Y7-F1
#
_entry.id   AF-A0A8C3V3Y7-F1
#
_cell.length_a   1.000
_cell.length_b   1.000
_cell.length_c   1.000
_cell.angle_alpha   90.00
_cell.angle_beta   90.00
_cell.angle_gamma   90.00
#
_symmetry.space_group_name_H-M   'P 1'
#
loop_
_entity.id
_entity.type
_entity.pdbx_description
1 polymer ?
#
loop_
_entity_poly.entity_id
_entity_poly.type
_entity_poly.pdbx_seq_one_letter_code
_entity_poly.pdbx_strand_id
1 'polypeptide(L)'
;PRSSPLILSPDSVPSSSAAGTSGEDTLLKWGLFLIPLTTFGLGTWQVQRRKWKLDLIAQLASRITADPIPLTLDPMELRELEYRPVTVRGRFDHSKELYMLPRSLLDPEREAREAGRITSHPENGANVITPFYCTELGVTILVNRGFVPRKKLKPETRLTGQIEDEIDLTGVVRLTEKRKPFVPENNIEKNRWHYRDLEAMAKVTGAEPIFIDADFRSTVPGGPIGGQTRVSLRNEHMQYIVTW
;
A
#
# COMPACT_ATOMS: atom_id res chain seq x y z
N PRO A 1 -102.92 -34.10 1.01
CA PRO A 1 -102.05 -33.68 -0.11
C PRO A 1 -101.47 -32.28 0.12
N ARG A 2 -100.14 -32.21 0.18
CA ARG A 2 -99.27 -31.03 0.01
C ARG A 2 -99.40 -29.85 1.00
N SER A 3 -98.43 -29.86 1.92
CA SER A 3 -97.49 -28.76 2.22
C SER A 3 -98.01 -27.47 2.83
N SER A 4 -97.75 -27.32 4.13
CA SER A 4 -97.88 -26.09 4.92
C SER A 4 -96.86 -24.99 4.51
N PRO A 5 -97.16 -23.70 4.77
CA PRO A 5 -96.35 -22.54 4.38
C PRO A 5 -95.69 -21.80 5.57
N LEU A 6 -94.96 -20.70 5.22
CA LEU A 6 -94.44 -19.58 6.04
C LEU A 6 -93.07 -19.85 6.72
N ILE A 7 -92.04 -18.98 6.70
CA ILE A 7 -91.96 -17.64 7.33
C ILE A 7 -90.61 -16.92 6.99
N LEU A 8 -90.67 -15.59 6.77
CA LEU A 8 -89.73 -14.44 7.02
C LEU A 8 -88.31 -14.26 6.38
N SER A 9 -88.07 -12.98 6.02
CA SER A 9 -86.90 -12.18 5.56
C SER A 9 -85.70 -12.11 6.53
N PRO A 10 -84.71 -11.18 6.41
CA PRO A 10 -83.90 -10.61 5.30
C PRO A 10 -82.37 -10.82 5.55
N ASP A 11 -81.51 -10.03 4.87
CA ASP A 11 -80.05 -9.86 5.08
C ASP A 11 -79.16 -10.98 4.46
N SER A 12 -77.99 -10.73 3.87
CA SER A 12 -76.95 -9.73 4.15
C SER A 12 -75.98 -9.64 2.97
N VAL A 13 -75.51 -8.43 2.66
CA VAL A 13 -74.34 -8.19 1.78
C VAL A 13 -73.11 -8.87 2.37
N PRO A 14 -72.31 -9.65 1.61
CA PRO A 14 -71.03 -10.11 2.11
C PRO A 14 -70.04 -8.93 2.10
N SER A 15 -69.71 -8.48 3.30
CA SER A 15 -68.60 -7.57 3.59
C SER A 15 -67.29 -8.19 3.10
N SER A 16 -66.54 -7.43 2.30
CA SER A 16 -65.16 -7.73 1.91
C SER A 16 -64.30 -7.91 3.17
N SER A 17 -63.89 -9.16 3.45
CA SER A 17 -62.87 -9.45 4.44
C SER A 17 -61.50 -9.34 3.78
N ALA A 18 -60.74 -8.31 4.15
CA ALA A 18 -59.35 -8.11 3.77
C ALA A 18 -58.49 -9.33 4.15
N ALA A 19 -58.10 -10.12 3.14
CA ALA A 19 -57.10 -11.17 3.28
C ALA A 19 -55.78 -10.64 2.72
N GLY A 20 -54.92 -10.10 3.59
CA GLY A 20 -53.59 -9.65 3.20
C GLY A 20 -52.90 -8.80 4.27
N THR A 21 -52.47 -9.41 5.38
CA THR A 21 -51.59 -8.74 6.37
C THR A 21 -50.61 -9.68 7.09
N SER A 22 -50.89 -10.99 7.18
CA SER A 22 -50.07 -11.90 8.01
C SER A 22 -48.65 -12.16 7.50
N GLY A 23 -48.43 -12.21 6.19
CA GLY A 23 -47.11 -12.42 5.59
C GLY A 23 -46.20 -11.19 5.68
N GLU A 24 -46.76 -10.00 5.46
CA GLU A 24 -46.03 -8.72 5.51
C GLU A 24 -45.64 -8.35 6.94
N ASP A 25 -46.52 -8.56 7.92
CA ASP A 25 -46.24 -8.31 9.34
C ASP A 25 -45.13 -9.22 9.89
N THR A 26 -45.06 -10.46 9.39
CA THR A 26 -44.03 -11.41 9.79
C THR A 26 -42.67 -11.00 9.19
N LEU A 27 -42.62 -10.66 7.90
CA LEU A 27 -41.40 -10.15 7.25
C LEU A 27 -40.90 -8.83 7.86
N LEU A 28 -41.80 -7.90 8.21
CA LEU A 28 -41.47 -6.67 8.92
C LEU A 28 -40.93 -6.95 10.32
N LYS A 29 -41.52 -7.88 11.07
CA LYS A 29 -41.04 -8.28 12.41
C LYS A 29 -39.66 -8.93 12.35
N TRP A 30 -39.42 -9.87 11.44
CA TRP A 30 -38.11 -10.49 11.28
C TRP A 30 -37.07 -9.51 10.75
N GLY A 31 -37.45 -8.62 9.81
CA GLY A 31 -36.60 -7.52 9.33
C GLY A 31 -36.19 -6.56 10.45
N LEU A 32 -37.12 -6.23 11.35
CA LEU A 32 -36.88 -5.35 12.51
C LEU A 32 -35.83 -5.93 13.48
N PHE A 33 -35.68 -7.25 13.58
CA PHE A 33 -34.65 -7.89 14.42
C PHE A 33 -33.36 -8.24 13.66
N LEU A 34 -33.46 -8.61 12.38
CA LEU A 34 -32.31 -8.97 11.56
C LEU A 34 -31.40 -7.77 11.28
N ILE A 35 -31.98 -6.59 11.02
CA ILE A 35 -31.21 -5.38 10.71
C ILE A 35 -30.35 -4.93 11.90
N PRO A 36 -30.86 -4.78 13.14
CA PRO A 36 -30.03 -4.45 14.30
C PRO A 36 -28.97 -5.51 14.61
N LEU A 37 -29.30 -6.80 14.46
CA LEU A 37 -28.36 -7.88 14.74
C LEU A 37 -27.19 -7.89 13.75
N THR A 38 -27.48 -7.77 12.45
CA THR A 38 -26.45 -7.71 11.41
C THR A 38 -25.63 -6.44 11.51
N THR A 39 -26.24 -5.28 11.76
CA THR A 39 -25.51 -4.02 11.94
C THR A 39 -24.65 -4.02 13.20
N PHE A 40 -25.08 -4.64 14.29
CA PHE A 40 -24.26 -4.80 15.50
C PHE A 40 -23.08 -5.75 15.27
N GLY A 41 -23.31 -6.87 14.58
CA GLY A 41 -22.25 -7.81 14.18
C GLY A 41 -21.21 -7.13 13.28
N LEU A 42 -21.67 -6.44 12.23
CA LEU A 42 -20.82 -5.67 11.34
C LEU A 42 -20.10 -4.54 12.08
N GLY A 43 -20.79 -3.81 12.97
CA GLY A 43 -20.20 -2.74 13.77
C GLY A 43 -19.06 -3.24 14.67
N THR A 44 -19.28 -4.38 15.34
CA THR A 44 -18.26 -5.04 16.18
C THR A 44 -17.06 -5.47 15.35
N TRP A 45 -17.30 -6.08 14.19
CA TRP A 45 -16.24 -6.47 13.26
C TRP A 45 -15.44 -5.26 12.75
N GLN A 46 -16.11 -4.17 12.38
CA GLN A 46 -15.44 -2.94 11.93
C GLN A 46 -14.51 -2.38 13.01
N VAL A 47 -14.94 -2.37 14.28
CA VAL A 47 -14.10 -1.91 15.41
C VAL A 47 -12.89 -2.83 15.60
N GLN A 48 -13.10 -4.15 15.62
CA GLN A 48 -12.01 -5.12 15.76
C GLN A 48 -11.01 -5.03 14.60
N ARG A 49 -11.53 -4.92 13.36
CA ARG A 49 -10.74 -4.76 12.15
C ARG A 49 -9.92 -3.48 12.17
N ARG A 50 -10.51 -2.38 12.65
CA ARG A 50 -9.79 -1.11 12.84
C ARG A 50 -8.67 -1.26 13.88
N LYS A 51 -8.94 -1.87 15.04
CA LYS A 51 -7.93 -2.09 16.09
C LYS A 51 -6.76 -2.91 15.55
N TRP A 52 -7.03 -4.06 14.93
CA TRP A 52 -6.00 -4.89 14.31
C TRP A 52 -5.17 -4.12 13.28
N LYS A 53 -5.80 -3.31 12.43
CA LYS A 53 -5.08 -2.45 11.47
C LYS A 53 -4.18 -1.43 12.17
N LEU A 54 -4.66 -0.79 13.24
CA LEU A 54 -3.87 0.17 14.01
C LEU A 54 -2.68 -0.50 14.70
N ASP A 55 -2.87 -1.70 15.25
CA ASP A 55 -1.79 -2.48 15.88
C ASP A 55 -0.70 -2.86 14.86
N LEU A 56 -1.08 -3.17 13.62
CA LEU A 56 -0.11 -3.40 12.53
C LEU A 56 0.64 -2.13 12.14
N ILE A 57 -0.06 -0.98 12.07
CA ILE A 57 0.58 0.32 11.79
C ILE A 57 1.59 0.64 12.89
N ALA A 58 1.22 0.43 14.15
CA ALA A 58 2.08 0.70 15.29
C ALA A 58 3.35 -0.17 15.28
N GLN A 59 3.21 -1.47 15.00
CA GLN A 59 4.36 -2.38 14.85
C GLN A 59 5.28 -1.99 13.69
N LEU A 60 4.71 -1.55 12.58
CA LEU A 60 5.50 -1.15 11.43
C LEU A 60 6.20 0.19 11.67
N ALA A 61 5.52 1.14 12.31
CA ALA A 61 6.10 2.40 12.74
C ALA A 61 7.27 2.17 13.69
N SER A 62 7.12 1.29 14.70
CA SER A 62 8.19 1.00 15.66
C SER A 62 9.42 0.36 15.00
N ARG A 63 9.23 -0.48 13.97
CA ARG A 63 10.36 -1.03 13.18
C ARG A 63 11.10 0.06 12.40
N ILE A 64 10.38 0.97 11.75
CA ILE A 64 10.96 2.02 10.91
C ILE A 64 11.65 3.10 11.76
N THR A 65 11.18 3.34 12.98
CA THR A 65 11.80 4.31 13.91
C THR A 65 12.84 3.71 14.84
N ALA A 66 13.15 2.41 14.70
CA ALA A 66 14.19 1.77 15.49
C ALA A 66 15.57 2.34 15.13
N ASP A 67 16.52 2.23 16.06
CA ASP A 67 17.88 2.69 15.80
C ASP A 67 18.50 1.91 14.62
N PRO A 68 19.17 2.62 13.69
CA PRO A 68 19.82 1.99 12.57
C PRO A 68 20.92 1.04 13.01
N ILE A 69 21.03 -0.10 12.33
CA ILE A 69 22.09 -1.08 12.54
C ILE A 69 22.95 -1.22 11.28
N PRO A 70 24.19 -1.73 11.38
CA PRO A 70 24.98 -2.06 10.20
C PRO A 70 24.26 -3.07 9.29
N LEU A 71 24.35 -2.87 7.97
CA LEU A 71 23.79 -3.81 7.00
C LEU A 71 24.52 -5.16 7.06
N THR A 72 23.76 -6.25 7.05
CA THR A 72 24.30 -7.61 6.92
C THR A 72 24.05 -8.18 5.53
N LEU A 73 24.91 -9.11 5.10
CA LEU A 73 24.84 -9.73 3.77
C LEU A 73 24.08 -11.06 3.77
N ASP A 74 23.77 -11.61 4.95
CA ASP A 74 23.05 -12.87 5.05
C ASP A 74 21.59 -12.70 4.58
N PRO A 75 21.13 -13.46 3.56
CA PRO A 75 19.77 -13.34 3.05
C PRO A 75 18.68 -13.65 4.09
N MET A 76 18.96 -14.47 5.10
CA MET A 76 17.98 -14.78 6.14
C MET A 76 17.81 -13.60 7.09
N GLU A 77 18.91 -13.02 7.55
CA GLU A 77 18.88 -11.79 8.35
C GLU A 77 18.25 -10.63 7.59
N LEU A 78 18.55 -10.45 6.30
CA LEU A 78 17.96 -9.38 5.47
C LEU A 78 16.43 -9.44 5.42
N ARG A 79 15.83 -10.63 5.48
CA ARG A 79 14.36 -10.79 5.54
C ARG A 79 13.79 -10.28 6.85
N GLU A 80 14.47 -10.54 7.96
CA GLU A 80 14.09 -10.03 9.28
C GLU A 80 14.28 -8.52 9.40
N LEU A 81 15.20 -7.96 8.61
CA LEU A 81 15.44 -6.52 8.52
C LEU A 81 14.46 -5.77 7.64
N GLU A 82 13.45 -6.41 7.02
CA GLU A 82 12.46 -5.66 6.25
C GLU A 82 11.78 -4.58 7.12
N TYR A 83 11.79 -3.34 6.62
CA TYR A 83 11.35 -2.14 7.32
C TYR A 83 12.22 -1.67 8.51
N ARG A 84 13.40 -2.25 8.70
CA ARG A 84 14.40 -1.76 9.67
C ARG A 84 15.37 -0.78 9.00
N PRO A 85 15.70 0.34 9.67
CA PRO A 85 16.79 1.20 9.24
C PRO A 85 18.13 0.48 9.35
N VAL A 86 18.97 0.67 8.34
CA VAL A 86 20.34 0.20 8.28
C VAL A 86 21.27 1.31 7.83
N THR A 87 22.52 1.24 8.25
CA THR A 87 23.60 2.17 7.86
C THR A 87 24.61 1.47 6.97
N VAL A 88 25.01 2.15 5.90
CA VAL A 88 26.09 1.72 4.99
C VAL A 88 26.96 2.91 4.63
N ARG A 89 28.25 2.67 4.43
CA ARG A 89 29.23 3.66 3.99
C ARG A 89 29.79 3.29 2.63
N GLY A 90 29.89 4.26 1.73
CA GLY A 90 30.28 3.97 0.36
C GLY A 90 29.99 5.09 -0.64
N ARG A 91 29.99 4.73 -1.93
CA ARG A 91 29.82 5.67 -3.05
C ARG A 91 28.81 5.18 -4.07
N PHE A 92 28.14 6.10 -4.74
CA PHE A 92 27.19 5.78 -5.81
C PHE A 92 27.90 5.55 -7.15
N ASP A 93 27.41 4.56 -7.92
CA ASP A 93 27.71 4.41 -9.34
C ASP A 93 26.59 5.04 -10.18
N HIS A 94 26.71 6.34 -10.45
CA HIS A 94 25.74 7.11 -11.23
C HIS A 94 25.65 6.69 -12.70
N SER A 95 26.59 5.89 -13.21
CA SER A 95 26.55 5.41 -14.60
C SER A 95 25.48 4.34 -14.84
N LYS A 96 25.01 3.70 -13.76
CA LYS A 96 24.08 2.55 -13.80
C LYS A 96 22.76 2.83 -13.09
N GLU A 97 22.31 4.08 -13.06
CA GLU A 97 21.03 4.44 -12.47
C GLU A 97 19.86 3.75 -13.17
N LEU A 98 18.90 3.26 -12.39
CA LEU A 98 17.66 2.66 -12.84
C LEU A 98 16.47 3.56 -12.47
N TYR A 99 15.45 3.60 -13.33
CA TYR A 99 14.28 4.45 -13.12
C TYR A 99 13.04 3.62 -12.87
N MET A 100 12.45 3.76 -11.68
CA MET A 100 11.18 3.13 -11.35
C MET A 100 10.04 4.14 -11.51
N LEU A 101 9.11 3.88 -12.43
CA LEU A 101 8.04 4.78 -12.82
C LEU A 101 6.77 4.05 -13.28
N PRO A 102 5.58 4.67 -13.18
CA PRO A 102 5.33 5.99 -12.59
C PRO A 102 5.39 5.95 -11.06
N ARG A 103 5.96 7.00 -10.46
CA ARG A 103 5.89 7.27 -9.02
C ARG A 103 5.31 8.65 -8.81
N SER A 104 4.70 8.85 -7.65
CA SER A 104 4.20 10.15 -7.21
C SER A 104 5.01 10.56 -5.99
N LEU A 105 5.29 11.87 -5.88
CA LEU A 105 5.91 12.41 -4.68
C LEU A 105 5.06 12.08 -3.45
N LEU A 106 5.67 11.49 -2.43
CA LEU A 106 5.12 11.43 -1.09
C LEU A 106 5.57 12.68 -0.35
N ASP A 107 4.59 13.50 0.00
CA ASP A 107 4.77 14.65 0.86
C ASP A 107 3.65 14.58 1.91
N PRO A 108 3.94 14.08 3.13
CA PRO A 108 2.94 13.93 4.18
C PRO A 108 2.24 15.24 4.55
N GLU A 109 2.96 16.36 4.50
CA GLU A 109 2.41 17.67 4.85
C GLU A 109 1.44 18.15 3.76
N ARG A 110 1.82 17.96 2.49
CA ARG A 110 0.94 18.25 1.36
C ARG A 110 -0.27 17.32 1.32
N GLU A 111 -0.08 16.02 1.57
CA GLU A 111 -1.19 15.07 1.65
C GLU A 111 -2.19 15.46 2.74
N ALA A 112 -1.73 15.90 3.91
CA ALA A 112 -2.60 16.39 4.98
C ALA A 112 -3.34 17.68 4.60
N ARG A 113 -2.66 18.64 3.94
CA ARG A 113 -3.26 19.91 3.50
C ARG A 113 -4.25 19.75 2.34
N GLU A 114 -4.01 18.78 1.46
CA GLU A 114 -4.84 18.51 0.28
C GLU A 114 -5.87 17.41 0.52
N ALA A 115 -5.87 16.77 1.69
CA ALA A 115 -6.88 15.78 2.09
C ALA A 115 -8.29 16.35 1.92
N GLY A 116 -9.08 15.73 1.02
CA GLY A 116 -10.45 16.14 0.72
C GLY A 116 -10.61 17.10 -0.48
N ARG A 117 -9.52 17.52 -1.14
CA ARG A 117 -9.60 18.27 -2.41
C ARG A 117 -9.67 17.31 -3.60
N ILE A 118 -10.69 17.48 -4.44
CA ILE A 118 -10.95 16.62 -5.62
C ILE A 118 -9.89 16.83 -6.73
N THR A 119 -9.11 17.92 -6.68
CA THR A 119 -8.20 18.36 -7.75
C THR A 119 -6.70 18.21 -7.46
N SER A 120 -6.29 17.50 -6.41
CA SER A 120 -4.86 17.25 -6.17
C SER A 120 -4.26 16.47 -7.34
N HIS A 121 -3.39 17.11 -8.12
CA HIS A 121 -2.58 16.45 -9.14
C HIS A 121 -1.24 16.09 -8.49
N PRO A 122 -1.05 14.83 -8.02
CA PRO A 122 0.24 14.42 -7.52
C PRO A 122 1.28 14.57 -8.63
N GLU A 123 2.43 15.15 -8.29
CA GLU A 123 3.50 15.31 -9.27
C GLU A 123 3.99 13.92 -9.67
N ASN A 124 3.83 13.59 -10.95
CA ASN A 124 4.29 12.33 -11.50
C ASN A 124 5.78 12.41 -11.81
N GLY A 125 6.50 11.34 -11.48
CA GLY A 125 7.94 11.25 -11.56
C GLY A 125 8.41 9.80 -11.55
N ALA A 126 9.64 9.63 -11.07
CA ALA A 126 10.26 8.34 -10.91
C ALA A 126 11.02 8.28 -9.59
N ASN A 127 11.18 7.07 -9.06
CA ASN A 127 12.22 6.81 -8.08
C ASN A 127 13.52 6.51 -8.83
N VAL A 128 14.63 7.08 -8.37
CA VAL A 128 15.98 6.82 -8.90
C VAL A 128 16.64 5.78 -8.02
N ILE A 129 16.94 4.63 -8.61
CA ILE A 129 17.67 3.54 -7.96
C ILE A 129 19.09 3.59 -8.49
N THR A 130 20.08 3.66 -7.62
CA THR A 130 21.48 3.77 -7.99
C THR A 130 22.27 2.69 -7.29
N PRO A 131 23.14 1.95 -7.99
CA PRO A 131 24.06 1.04 -7.33
C PRO A 131 24.99 1.80 -6.39
N PHE A 132 25.25 1.23 -5.23
CA PHE A 132 26.05 1.83 -4.18
C PHE A 132 27.10 0.82 -3.73
N TYR A 133 28.37 1.16 -3.94
CA TYR A 133 29.49 0.33 -3.51
C TYR A 133 29.75 0.55 -2.02
N CYS A 134 29.45 -0.45 -1.20
CA CYS A 134 29.68 -0.44 0.24
C CYS A 134 31.16 -0.73 0.52
N THR A 135 31.92 0.26 0.97
CA THR A 135 33.37 0.15 1.20
C THR A 135 33.70 -0.91 2.25
N GLU A 136 32.93 -0.96 3.35
CA GLU A 136 33.18 -1.89 4.46
C GLU A 136 32.81 -3.33 4.13
N LEU A 137 31.77 -3.53 3.33
CA LEU A 137 31.26 -4.86 2.96
C LEU A 137 31.89 -5.40 1.68
N GLY A 138 32.55 -4.55 0.88
CA GLY A 138 33.18 -4.91 -0.38
C GLY A 138 32.20 -5.30 -1.51
N VAL A 139 30.91 -5.05 -1.33
CA VAL A 139 29.85 -5.40 -2.29
C VAL A 139 29.13 -4.16 -2.80
N THR A 140 28.45 -4.28 -3.95
CA THR A 140 27.56 -3.23 -4.46
C THR A 140 26.11 -3.61 -4.17
N ILE A 141 25.33 -2.70 -3.61
CA ILE A 141 23.89 -2.89 -3.34
C ILE A 141 23.04 -1.92 -4.17
N LEU A 142 21.73 -2.11 -4.20
CA LEU A 142 20.79 -1.19 -4.84
C LEU A 142 20.24 -0.20 -3.81
N VAL A 143 20.33 1.10 -4.11
CA VAL A 143 19.78 2.15 -3.24
C VAL A 143 18.73 2.94 -4.00
N ASN A 144 17.49 2.95 -3.51
CA ASN A 144 16.52 3.92 -3.97
C ASN A 144 16.77 5.27 -3.27
N ARG A 145 17.36 6.19 -4.02
CA ARG A 145 17.67 7.56 -3.60
C ARG A 145 16.44 8.44 -3.46
N GLY A 146 15.31 7.98 -4.01
CA GLY A 146 14.02 8.60 -3.88
C GLY A 146 13.53 9.30 -5.14
N PHE A 147 12.60 10.22 -4.97
CA PHE A 147 11.75 10.73 -6.05
C PHE A 147 12.41 11.88 -6.81
N VAL A 148 12.25 11.87 -8.14
CA VAL A 148 12.50 13.01 -9.02
C VAL A 148 11.28 13.28 -9.90
N PRO A 149 10.92 14.56 -10.12
CA PRO A 149 9.95 14.93 -11.15
C PRO A 149 10.35 14.45 -12.54
N ARG A 150 9.40 14.19 -13.43
CA ARG A 150 9.69 13.78 -14.83
C ARG A 150 10.66 14.71 -15.56
N LYS A 151 10.59 16.02 -15.27
CA LYS A 151 11.49 17.03 -15.87
C LYS A 151 12.95 16.87 -15.43
N LYS A 152 13.19 16.21 -14.29
CA LYS A 152 14.51 15.98 -13.67
C LYS A 152 14.99 14.53 -13.76
N LEU A 153 14.38 13.73 -14.64
CA LEU A 153 14.72 12.31 -14.76
C LEU A 153 16.17 12.11 -15.23
N LYS A 154 16.61 12.94 -16.20
CA LYS A 154 17.96 12.87 -16.76
C LYS A 154 19.02 13.29 -15.73
N PRO A 155 20.12 12.54 -15.56
CA PRO A 155 21.21 12.88 -14.65
C PRO A 155 21.74 14.31 -14.81
N GLU A 156 21.89 14.74 -16.07
CA GLU A 156 22.37 16.08 -16.46
C GLU A 156 21.55 17.23 -15.86
N THR A 157 20.27 17.00 -15.54
CA THR A 157 19.36 18.02 -15.02
C THR A 157 19.40 18.12 -13.48
N ARG A 158 20.23 17.31 -12.82
CA ARG A 158 20.34 17.18 -11.36
C ARG A 158 21.77 16.93 -10.89
N LEU A 159 22.74 17.65 -11.47
CA LEU A 159 24.18 17.51 -11.17
C LEU A 159 24.50 17.63 -9.68
N THR A 160 23.83 18.52 -8.94
CA THR A 160 24.02 18.65 -7.49
C THR A 160 23.64 17.39 -6.72
N GLY A 161 22.74 16.58 -7.28
CA GLY A 161 22.37 15.28 -6.75
C GLY A 161 23.29 14.15 -7.21
N GLN A 162 24.39 14.38 -7.92
CA GLN A 162 25.34 13.32 -8.30
C GLN A 162 26.57 13.41 -7.40
N ILE A 163 26.42 12.90 -6.17
CA ILE A 163 27.51 12.92 -5.19
C ILE A 163 28.50 11.81 -5.54
N GLU A 164 29.71 12.19 -5.89
CA GLU A 164 30.80 11.25 -6.21
C GLU A 164 31.62 10.84 -4.97
N ASP A 165 31.53 11.61 -3.88
CA ASP A 165 32.21 11.36 -2.62
C ASP A 165 31.66 10.14 -1.87
N GLU A 166 32.48 9.60 -0.97
CA GLU A 166 32.05 8.58 -0.02
C GLU A 166 31.13 9.22 1.04
N ILE A 167 29.98 8.59 1.29
CA ILE A 167 28.98 9.07 2.25
C ILE A 167 28.54 7.95 3.20
N ASP A 168 28.13 8.36 4.40
CA ASP A 168 27.35 7.53 5.31
C ASP A 168 25.87 7.66 4.95
N LEU A 169 25.26 6.55 4.58
CA LEU A 169 23.88 6.47 4.12
C LEU A 169 23.05 5.64 5.10
N THR A 170 21.95 6.23 5.56
CA THR A 170 20.91 5.49 6.28
C THR A 170 19.74 5.21 5.35
N GLY A 171 19.25 3.98 5.35
CA GLY A 171 18.10 3.59 4.55
C GLY A 171 17.32 2.44 5.18
N VAL A 172 16.13 2.18 4.68
CA VAL A 172 15.26 1.11 5.15
C VAL A 172 15.36 -0.08 4.21
N VAL A 173 15.66 -1.27 4.73
CA VAL A 173 15.72 -2.49 3.92
C VAL A 173 14.34 -2.82 3.38
N ARG A 174 14.27 -3.14 2.09
CA ARG A 174 13.04 -3.57 1.43
C ARG A 174 13.29 -4.76 0.53
N LEU A 175 12.41 -5.76 0.61
CA LEU A 175 12.52 -6.99 -0.16
C LEU A 175 11.96 -6.84 -1.57
N THR A 176 12.33 -7.79 -2.43
CA THR A 176 11.79 -7.91 -3.79
C THR A 176 10.26 -7.96 -3.78
N GLU A 177 9.64 -7.28 -4.74
CA GLU A 177 8.19 -7.19 -4.85
C GLU A 177 7.66 -8.24 -5.81
N LYS A 178 6.61 -8.95 -5.41
CA LYS A 178 5.85 -9.77 -6.35
C LYS A 178 5.07 -8.86 -7.29
N ARG A 179 5.24 -9.07 -8.61
CA ARG A 179 4.47 -8.36 -9.62
C ARG A 179 2.96 -8.56 -9.39
N LYS A 180 2.22 -7.46 -9.29
CA LYS A 180 0.76 -7.47 -9.11
C LYS A 180 0.05 -7.66 -10.45
N PRO A 181 -1.16 -8.27 -10.46
CA PRO A 181 -2.02 -8.25 -11.65
C PRO A 181 -2.19 -6.83 -12.16
N PHE A 182 -2.20 -6.66 -13.48
CA PHE A 182 -2.32 -5.36 -14.17
C PHE A 182 -1.15 -4.38 -14.03
N VAL A 183 -0.06 -4.75 -13.34
CA VAL A 183 1.22 -4.02 -13.43
C VAL A 183 1.96 -4.50 -14.68
N PRO A 184 2.43 -3.61 -15.59
CA PRO A 184 3.23 -4.03 -16.74
C PRO A 184 4.56 -4.66 -16.32
N GLU A 185 5.16 -5.45 -17.21
CA GLU A 185 6.49 -6.01 -16.99
C GLU A 185 7.58 -4.95 -17.09
N ASN A 186 8.66 -5.14 -16.32
CA ASN A 186 9.81 -4.24 -16.36
C ASN A 186 10.42 -4.22 -17.78
N ASN A 187 10.73 -3.03 -18.29
CA ASN A 187 11.40 -2.86 -19.57
C ASN A 187 12.88 -2.55 -19.32
N ILE A 188 13.70 -3.60 -19.37
CA ILE A 188 15.14 -3.53 -19.08
C ILE A 188 15.86 -2.66 -20.13
N GLU A 189 15.58 -2.88 -21.42
CA GLU A 189 16.24 -2.16 -22.52
C GLU A 189 16.05 -0.65 -22.46
N LYS A 190 14.85 -0.20 -22.09
CA LYS A 190 14.52 1.24 -21.95
C LYS A 190 14.79 1.77 -20.55
N ASN A 191 15.33 0.93 -19.65
CA ASN A 191 15.55 1.25 -18.25
C ASN A 191 14.30 1.83 -17.56
N ARG A 192 13.16 1.16 -17.77
CA ARG A 192 11.87 1.55 -17.17
C ARG A 192 11.35 0.41 -16.32
N TRP A 193 11.39 0.61 -15.01
CA TRP A 193 10.98 -0.36 -14.01
C TRP A 193 9.62 0.02 -13.44
N HIS A 194 8.72 -0.94 -13.31
CA HIS A 194 7.37 -0.75 -12.78
C HIS A 194 7.22 -1.30 -11.36
N TYR A 195 8.01 -2.32 -11.00
CA TYR A 195 8.06 -2.91 -9.68
C TYR A 195 9.50 -3.28 -9.32
N ARG A 196 9.77 -3.48 -8.02
CA ARG A 196 11.10 -3.83 -7.53
C ARG A 196 11.38 -5.32 -7.74
N ASP A 197 12.11 -5.64 -8.80
CA ASP A 197 12.63 -6.98 -9.08
C ASP A 197 14.14 -6.99 -8.83
N LEU A 198 14.55 -7.43 -7.64
CA LEU A 198 15.94 -7.31 -7.21
C LEU A 198 16.89 -8.15 -8.04
N GLU A 199 16.49 -9.35 -8.45
CA GLU A 199 17.30 -10.24 -9.28
C GLU A 199 17.55 -9.62 -10.65
N ALA A 200 16.49 -9.11 -11.29
CA ALA A 200 16.62 -8.47 -12.60
C ALA A 200 17.45 -7.17 -12.51
N MET A 201 17.25 -6.36 -11.47
CA MET A 201 18.01 -5.12 -11.26
C MET A 201 19.50 -5.39 -10.95
N ALA A 202 19.78 -6.39 -10.11
CA ALA A 202 21.11 -6.87 -9.78
C ALA A 202 21.86 -7.30 -11.05
N LYS A 203 21.22 -8.12 -11.89
CA LYS A 203 21.81 -8.59 -13.15
C LYS A 203 22.21 -7.46 -14.11
N VAL A 204 21.44 -6.37 -14.17
CA VAL A 204 21.71 -5.22 -15.04
C VAL A 204 22.85 -4.35 -14.50
N THR A 205 22.95 -4.25 -13.18
CA THR A 205 23.87 -3.31 -12.53
C THR A 205 25.20 -3.95 -12.08
N GLY A 206 25.21 -5.27 -11.89
CA GLY A 206 26.29 -6.00 -11.23
C GLY A 206 26.27 -5.84 -9.70
N ALA A 207 25.15 -5.36 -9.13
CA ALA A 207 24.95 -5.29 -7.69
C ALA A 207 24.43 -6.64 -7.16
N GLU A 208 24.56 -6.84 -5.85
CA GLU A 208 23.84 -7.88 -5.11
C GLU A 208 22.34 -7.56 -5.06
N PRO A 209 21.46 -8.57 -4.93
CA PRO A 209 20.01 -8.39 -4.83
C PRO A 209 19.58 -7.87 -3.44
N ILE A 210 20.31 -6.88 -2.92
CA ILE A 210 20.09 -6.19 -1.65
C ILE A 210 19.63 -4.78 -1.97
N PHE A 211 18.55 -4.33 -1.31
CA PHE A 211 17.94 -3.05 -1.61
C PHE A 211 17.58 -2.26 -0.36
N ILE A 212 17.93 -0.98 -0.37
CA ILE A 212 17.55 -0.03 0.68
C ILE A 212 16.86 1.20 0.08
N ASP A 213 15.79 1.66 0.73
CA ASP A 213 15.20 2.97 0.47
C ASP A 213 15.94 4.02 1.32
N ALA A 214 16.60 4.98 0.70
CA ALA A 214 17.32 6.03 1.41
C ALA A 214 16.36 6.88 2.25
N ASP A 215 16.78 7.26 3.46
CA ASP A 215 15.99 8.08 4.36
C ASP A 215 15.79 9.51 3.84
N PHE A 216 14.93 10.29 4.49
CA PHE A 216 14.73 11.69 4.07
C PHE A 216 15.97 12.57 4.29
N ARG A 217 16.84 12.24 5.26
CA ARG A 217 18.04 13.01 5.59
C ARG A 217 19.11 12.92 4.50
N SER A 218 19.10 11.84 3.72
CA SER A 218 19.93 11.67 2.52
C SER A 218 19.53 12.55 1.32
N THR A 219 18.44 13.33 1.45
CA THR A 219 17.98 14.23 0.39
C THR A 219 18.99 15.34 0.12
N VAL A 220 19.38 15.46 -1.15
CA VAL A 220 20.27 16.54 -1.60
C VAL A 220 19.45 17.61 -2.31
N PRO A 221 19.59 18.89 -1.97
CA PRO A 221 18.93 19.98 -2.69
C PRO A 221 19.21 19.92 -4.21
N GLY A 222 18.14 19.86 -4.99
CA GLY A 222 18.21 19.72 -6.45
C GLY A 222 18.35 18.28 -6.97
N GLY A 223 18.65 17.32 -6.10
CA GLY A 223 18.71 15.88 -6.39
C GLY A 223 17.41 15.12 -6.08
N PRO A 224 17.47 13.78 -6.04
CA PRO A 224 16.36 12.93 -5.61
C PRO A 224 15.94 13.22 -4.16
N ILE A 225 14.63 13.18 -3.92
CA ILE A 225 14.04 13.39 -2.59
C ILE A 225 13.90 12.03 -1.91
N GLY A 226 14.67 11.79 -0.84
CA GLY A 226 14.65 10.54 -0.06
C GLY A 226 13.39 10.36 0.79
N GLY A 227 13.31 9.27 1.54
CA GLY A 227 12.18 8.98 2.44
C GLY A 227 10.87 8.66 1.72
N GLN A 228 10.93 8.23 0.45
CA GLN A 228 9.76 7.97 -0.40
C GLN A 228 9.19 6.56 -0.24
N THR A 229 9.50 5.91 0.88
CA THR A 229 9.01 4.58 1.20
C THR A 229 7.52 4.64 1.51
N ARG A 230 6.69 4.11 0.60
CA ARG A 230 5.28 3.86 0.92
C ARG A 230 5.20 2.70 1.89
N VAL A 231 4.90 3.05 3.13
CA VAL A 231 4.53 2.11 4.19
C VAL A 231 3.04 1.76 4.02
N SER A 232 2.71 1.08 2.93
CA SER A 232 1.35 0.57 2.75
C SER A 232 1.27 -0.83 3.32
N LEU A 233 0.59 -0.99 4.45
CA LEU A 233 0.11 -2.29 4.92
C LEU A 233 -0.96 -2.80 3.95
N ARG A 234 -0.54 -3.37 2.83
CA ARG A 234 -1.42 -4.20 2.02
C ARG A 234 -1.09 -5.63 2.38
N ASN A 235 -2.02 -6.28 3.07
CA ASN A 235 -1.99 -7.69 3.45
C ASN A 235 -1.56 -8.55 2.25
N GLU A 236 -0.29 -8.92 2.17
CA GLU A 236 0.16 -9.98 1.25
C GLU A 236 0.18 -11.36 1.95
N HIS A 237 0.07 -11.41 3.29
CA HIS A 237 0.13 -12.66 4.08
C HIS A 237 -1.13 -13.04 4.88
N MET A 238 -2.23 -12.27 4.82
CA MET A 238 -3.44 -12.56 5.63
C MET A 238 -4.76 -12.45 4.86
N GLN A 239 -4.74 -12.50 3.53
CA GLN A 239 -5.96 -12.47 2.74
C GLN A 239 -6.75 -13.80 2.72
N TYR A 240 -6.29 -14.87 3.38
CA TYR A 240 -6.97 -16.17 3.35
C TYR A 240 -7.89 -16.48 4.52
N ILE A 241 -8.10 -15.55 5.45
CA ILE A 241 -9.05 -15.77 6.55
C ILE A 241 -10.10 -14.67 6.51
N VAL A 242 -11.20 -15.02 5.83
CA VAL A 242 -12.54 -14.39 5.89
C VAL A 242 -12.70 -13.07 5.12
N THR A 243 -12.83 -13.20 3.80
CA THR A 243 -13.98 -12.63 3.08
C THR A 243 -15.09 -13.67 3.22
N TRP A 244 -16.14 -13.51 4.02
CA TRP A 244 -17.14 -12.44 4.10
C TRP A 244 -17.56 -12.19 5.55
#